data_AF-V4KM21-F1
#
_entry.id   AF-V4KM21-F1
#
_cell.length_a   1.000
_cell.length_b   1.000
_cell.length_c   1.000
_cell.angle_alpha   90.00
_cell.angle_beta   90.00
_cell.angle_gamma   90.00
#
_symmetry.space_group_name_H-M   'P 1'
#
loop_
_entity.id
_entity.type
_entity.pdbx_description
1 polymer ?
#
loop_
_entity_poly.entity_id
_entity_poly.type
_entity_poly.pdbx_seq_one_letter_code
_entity_poly.pdbx_strand_id
1 'polypeptide(L)'
;NLFTMRGGAKTVVSHGLWLNVPDYDVLTKLSWLYVYRYVDAVMTIPKGTLFSMCGMNLAFDRELIGPVMYFGLMGDGQPITGYDDMWAGWCMKVICDHMGWGVKTGLPYIDHRKAGNQFENLKNKINGIFWQEEAIPFFQTVTLPKECTSVKECYLELAKLVKEKLGKVDPYFINLADGMVTWTEAWDELNTPKGN
;
A
#
# COMPACT_ATOMS: atom_id res chain seq x y z
N ASN A 1 -24.26 -1.78 -11.03
CA ASN A 1 -24.14 -2.50 -12.32
C ASN A 1 -22.75 -3.15 -12.36
N LEU A 2 -22.62 -4.39 -11.88
CA LEU A 2 -21.32 -5.05 -11.66
C LEU A 2 -20.62 -5.48 -12.96
N PHE A 3 -21.35 -5.48 -14.09
CA PHE A 3 -20.90 -5.96 -15.39
C PHE A 3 -20.53 -4.86 -16.40
N THR A 4 -20.70 -3.58 -16.05
CA THR A 4 -20.36 -2.45 -16.95
C THR A 4 -18.88 -2.07 -16.93
N MET A 5 -18.04 -2.69 -16.09
CA MET A 5 -16.58 -2.49 -16.06
C MET A 5 -15.82 -3.39 -17.09
N ARG A 6 -16.47 -3.80 -18.19
CA ARG A 6 -15.83 -4.60 -19.26
C ARG A 6 -14.84 -3.79 -20.11
N GLY A 7 -14.94 -2.46 -20.12
CA GLY A 7 -13.84 -1.61 -20.56
C GLY A 7 -12.84 -1.54 -19.43
N GLY A 8 -11.85 -2.45 -19.41
CA GLY A 8 -10.88 -2.53 -18.33
C GLY A 8 -10.30 -1.16 -17.96
N ALA A 9 -10.14 -0.89 -16.66
CA ALA A 9 -9.55 0.35 -16.19
C ALA A 9 -8.06 0.42 -16.57
N LYS A 10 -7.56 1.63 -16.84
CA LYS A 10 -6.12 1.86 -17.06
C LYS A 10 -5.36 1.31 -15.85
N THR A 11 -4.57 0.26 -16.06
CA THR A 11 -3.79 -0.33 -14.97
C THR A 11 -2.55 0.52 -14.72
N VAL A 12 -2.39 1.00 -13.50
CA VAL A 12 -1.26 1.85 -13.10
C VAL A 12 -0.37 1.17 -12.06
N VAL A 13 -0.85 0.09 -11.43
CA VAL A 13 -0.06 -0.74 -10.51
C VAL A 13 -0.34 -2.22 -10.78
N SER A 14 0.72 -3.02 -10.73
CA SER A 14 0.69 -4.48 -10.75
C SER A 14 1.50 -5.00 -9.57
N HIS A 15 0.85 -5.79 -8.72
CA HIS A 15 1.44 -6.46 -7.58
C HIS A 15 1.49 -7.97 -7.86
N GLY A 16 2.67 -8.56 -7.76
CA GLY A 16 2.86 -9.99 -7.94
C GLY A 16 2.92 -10.75 -6.62
N LEU A 17 2.69 -12.05 -6.68
CA LEU A 17 2.59 -12.93 -5.50
C LEU A 17 3.90 -13.68 -5.21
N TRP A 18 3.95 -14.37 -4.08
CA TRP A 18 5.12 -15.10 -3.61
C TRP A 18 4.85 -16.61 -3.61
N LEU A 19 5.85 -17.38 -4.03
CA LEU A 19 5.93 -18.83 -3.84
C LEU A 19 6.90 -19.15 -2.71
N ASN A 20 6.89 -20.41 -2.30
CA ASN A 20 7.66 -20.99 -1.21
C ASN A 20 7.22 -20.43 0.14
N VAL A 21 7.76 -19.29 0.59
CA VAL A 21 7.30 -18.60 1.81
C VAL A 21 6.34 -17.48 1.39
N PRO A 22 5.00 -17.70 1.37
CA PRO A 22 4.03 -16.70 0.92
C PRO A 22 3.99 -15.50 1.86
N ASP A 23 3.58 -14.34 1.33
CA ASP A 23 3.51 -13.11 2.12
C ASP A 23 2.22 -13.00 2.95
N TYR A 24 2.07 -13.91 3.90
CA TYR A 24 0.99 -13.86 4.88
C TYR A 24 1.34 -13.03 6.11
N ASP A 25 0.32 -12.69 6.89
CA ASP A 25 0.50 -12.11 8.20
C ASP A 25 1.35 -13.04 9.09
N VAL A 26 1.98 -12.44 10.09
CA VAL A 26 2.95 -13.14 10.93
C VAL A 26 2.33 -14.30 11.71
N LEU A 27 1.04 -14.23 12.07
CA LEU A 27 0.36 -15.30 12.81
C LEU A 27 0.10 -16.50 11.89
N THR A 28 -0.37 -16.26 10.68
CA THR A 28 -0.52 -17.32 9.67
C THR A 28 0.83 -17.95 9.34
N LYS A 29 1.91 -17.16 9.23
CA LYS A 29 3.28 -17.68 9.00
C LYS A 29 3.78 -18.61 10.12
N LEU A 30 3.27 -18.52 11.35
CA LEU A 30 3.62 -19.45 12.43
C LEU A 30 3.17 -20.89 12.15
N SER A 31 2.21 -21.10 11.25
CA SER A 31 1.77 -22.43 10.84
C SER A 31 2.70 -23.11 9.81
N TRP A 32 3.80 -22.46 9.43
CA TRP A 32 4.81 -22.98 8.49
C TRP A 32 4.23 -23.47 7.16
N LEU A 33 3.29 -22.69 6.61
CA LEU A 33 2.68 -22.98 5.31
C LEU A 33 3.62 -22.58 4.17
N TYR A 34 4.00 -23.57 3.36
CA TYR A 34 4.72 -23.34 2.11
C TYR A 34 3.79 -23.49 0.92
N VAL A 35 3.88 -22.56 -0.03
CA VAL A 35 3.01 -22.54 -1.23
C VAL A 35 3.87 -22.67 -2.48
N TYR A 36 3.81 -23.84 -3.12
CA TYR A 36 4.47 -24.10 -4.40
C TYR A 36 3.52 -24.12 -5.59
N ARG A 37 2.21 -24.10 -5.31
CA ARG A 37 1.19 -24.13 -6.35
C ARG A 37 1.03 -22.75 -6.96
N TYR A 38 1.31 -22.67 -8.24
CA TYR A 38 1.04 -21.51 -9.08
C TYR A 38 -0.44 -21.46 -9.47
N VAL A 39 -1.01 -20.25 -9.47
CA VAL A 39 -2.31 -19.95 -10.09
C VAL A 39 -2.07 -19.03 -11.27
N ASP A 40 -2.43 -19.49 -12.47
CA ASP A 40 -2.29 -18.74 -13.71
C ASP A 40 -3.40 -17.70 -13.85
N ALA A 41 -3.30 -16.62 -13.08
CA ALA A 41 -4.31 -15.59 -13.05
C ALA A 41 -3.69 -14.21 -12.84
N VAL A 42 -4.23 -13.25 -13.59
CA VAL A 42 -4.06 -11.82 -13.32
C VAL A 42 -5.44 -11.24 -13.12
N MET A 43 -5.67 -10.66 -11.95
CA MET A 43 -6.98 -10.16 -11.55
C MET A 43 -6.88 -8.67 -11.23
N THR A 44 -7.89 -7.91 -11.64
CA THR A 44 -8.05 -6.54 -11.17
C THR A 44 -8.64 -6.58 -9.77
N ILE A 45 -8.01 -5.87 -8.85
CA ILE A 45 -8.52 -5.70 -7.48
C ILE A 45 -9.78 -4.84 -7.54
N PRO A 46 -10.93 -5.30 -7.00
CA PRO A 46 -12.17 -4.56 -7.06
C PRO A 46 -12.06 -3.15 -6.45
N LYS A 47 -12.83 -2.20 -6.99
CA LYS A 47 -12.95 -0.85 -6.41
C LYS A 47 -13.51 -0.93 -4.99
N GLY A 48 -12.93 -0.18 -4.07
CA GLY A 48 -13.31 -0.18 -2.64
C GLY A 48 -12.78 -1.38 -1.84
N THR A 49 -11.97 -2.25 -2.45
CA THR A 49 -11.33 -3.38 -1.76
C THR A 49 -9.85 -3.10 -1.55
N LEU A 50 -9.40 -3.27 -0.31
CA LEU A 50 -7.99 -3.21 0.06
C LEU A 50 -7.29 -4.53 -0.26
N PHE A 51 -5.96 -4.49 -0.33
CA PHE A 51 -5.13 -5.67 -0.56
C PHE A 51 -3.81 -5.52 0.19
N SER A 52 -3.14 -6.63 0.47
CA SER A 52 -1.83 -6.66 1.10
C SER A 52 -0.75 -6.50 0.03
N MET A 53 -0.43 -5.25 -0.32
CA MET A 53 0.64 -4.97 -1.28
C MET A 53 1.99 -5.35 -0.69
N CYS A 54 2.77 -6.10 -1.45
CA CYS A 54 4.17 -6.34 -1.14
C CYS A 54 5.08 -5.49 -2.04
N GLY A 55 6.06 -4.80 -1.44
CA GLY A 55 7.03 -3.98 -2.17
C GLY A 55 8.07 -4.76 -2.99
N MET A 56 8.30 -6.04 -2.70
CA MET A 56 9.35 -6.84 -3.38
C MET A 56 8.95 -7.30 -4.78
N ASN A 57 7.66 -7.38 -5.08
CA ASN A 57 7.12 -7.82 -6.37
C ASN A 57 6.06 -6.82 -6.83
N LEU A 58 6.53 -5.62 -7.20
CA LEU A 58 5.69 -4.48 -7.52
C LEU A 58 6.19 -3.80 -8.79
N ALA A 59 5.27 -3.50 -9.70
CA ALA A 59 5.49 -2.63 -10.85
C ALA A 59 4.42 -1.54 -10.86
N PHE A 60 4.81 -0.31 -11.18
CA PHE A 60 3.89 0.82 -11.19
C PHE A 60 4.27 1.87 -12.23
N ASP A 61 3.27 2.63 -12.67
CA ASP A 61 3.45 3.79 -13.55
C ASP A 61 4.02 4.95 -12.73
N ARG A 62 5.32 5.20 -12.88
CA ARG A 62 6.05 6.22 -12.12
C ARG A 62 5.45 7.61 -12.28
N GLU A 63 5.00 7.96 -13.48
CA GLU A 63 4.50 9.30 -13.79
C GLU A 63 3.16 9.55 -13.11
N LEU A 64 2.32 8.51 -13.01
CA LEU A 64 1.00 8.65 -12.42
C LEU A 64 1.01 8.46 -10.91
N ILE A 65 1.63 7.41 -10.40
CA ILE A 65 1.47 7.00 -8.99
C ILE A 65 2.77 7.09 -8.16
N GLY A 66 3.89 7.47 -8.79
CA GLY A 66 5.17 7.67 -8.09
C GLY A 66 5.09 8.53 -6.82
N PRO A 67 4.34 9.66 -6.78
CA PRO A 67 4.20 10.46 -5.56
C PRO A 67 3.61 9.70 -4.36
N VAL A 68 2.88 8.61 -4.59
CA VAL A 68 2.21 7.82 -3.52
C VAL A 68 3.03 6.59 -3.12
N MET A 69 4.14 6.32 -3.82
CA MET A 69 5.06 5.21 -3.50
C MET A 69 6.00 5.57 -2.35
N TYR A 70 5.41 6.02 -1.25
CA TYR A 70 6.08 6.27 0.02
C TYR A 70 5.65 5.22 1.02
N PHE A 71 6.61 4.36 1.36
CA PHE A 71 6.42 3.31 2.33
C PHE A 71 6.38 3.94 3.73
N GLY A 72 5.70 3.28 4.67
CA GLY A 72 5.68 3.71 6.06
C GLY A 72 7.08 4.03 6.58
N LEU A 73 7.21 4.92 7.56
CA LEU A 73 8.48 5.21 8.22
C LEU A 73 9.03 3.92 8.83
N MET A 74 10.16 3.46 8.29
CA MET A 74 10.82 2.20 8.60
C MET A 74 12.22 2.43 9.17
N GLY A 75 12.74 1.45 9.89
CA GLY A 75 14.08 1.49 10.49
C GLY A 75 14.06 1.18 11.98
N ASP A 76 15.24 1.19 12.60
CA ASP A 76 15.40 0.88 14.01
C ASP A 76 14.55 1.82 14.88
N GLY A 77 13.73 1.22 15.75
CA GLY A 77 12.81 1.94 16.63
C GLY A 77 11.48 2.35 15.98
N GLN A 78 11.25 2.04 14.70
CA GLN A 78 9.96 2.34 14.05
C GLN A 78 8.91 1.23 14.29
N PRO A 79 7.69 1.61 14.71
CA PRO A 79 6.67 0.66 15.16
C PRO A 79 5.91 -0.08 14.05
N ILE A 80 5.99 0.35 12.78
CA ILE A 80 5.20 -0.22 11.67
C ILE A 80 5.80 -1.50 11.05
N THR A 81 6.92 -2.00 11.57
CA THR A 81 7.78 -3.02 10.92
C THR A 81 7.00 -4.07 10.10
N GLY A 82 7.14 -4.01 8.76
CA GLY A 82 6.56 -4.99 7.84
C GLY A 82 5.05 -4.85 7.59
N TYR A 83 4.51 -3.64 7.76
CA TYR A 83 3.20 -3.16 7.29
C TYR A 83 3.32 -1.87 6.47
N ASP A 84 4.54 -1.41 6.23
CA ASP A 84 4.89 -0.19 5.51
C ASP A 84 4.52 -0.25 4.02
N ASP A 85 4.65 -1.42 3.42
CA ASP A 85 4.24 -1.70 2.05
C ASP A 85 2.72 -1.83 1.93
N MET A 86 2.06 -2.50 2.88
CA MET A 86 0.60 -2.52 2.98
C MET A 86 0.04 -1.10 3.08
N TRP A 87 0.66 -0.23 3.89
CA TRP A 87 0.30 1.18 4.01
C TRP A 87 0.38 1.91 2.66
N ALA A 88 1.53 1.84 1.97
CA ALA A 88 1.69 2.45 0.65
C ALA A 88 0.65 1.91 -0.34
N GLY A 89 0.37 0.60 -0.28
CA GLY A 89 -0.62 -0.07 -1.09
C GLY A 89 -2.04 0.43 -0.86
N TRP A 90 -2.43 0.68 0.39
CA TRP A 90 -3.76 1.21 0.74
C TRP A 90 -3.92 2.67 0.34
N CYS A 91 -2.92 3.51 0.61
CA CYS A 91 -2.89 4.89 0.12
C CYS A 91 -3.05 4.94 -1.40
N MET A 92 -2.23 4.16 -2.12
CA MET A 92 -2.29 4.05 -3.57
C MET A 92 -3.65 3.54 -4.04
N LYS A 93 -4.22 2.53 -3.37
CA LYS A 93 -5.50 1.95 -3.78
C LYS A 93 -6.65 2.93 -3.67
N VAL A 94 -6.73 3.68 -2.58
CA VAL A 94 -7.74 4.73 -2.38
C VAL A 94 -7.65 5.77 -3.49
N ILE A 95 -6.43 6.21 -3.82
CA ILE A 95 -6.21 7.22 -4.86
C ILE A 95 -6.53 6.65 -6.26
N CYS A 96 -6.10 5.43 -6.58
CA CYS A 96 -6.44 4.78 -7.85
C CYS A 96 -7.95 4.64 -8.02
N ASP A 97 -8.66 4.24 -6.96
CA ASP A 97 -10.12 4.11 -7.00
C ASP A 97 -10.83 5.45 -7.21
N HIS A 98 -10.30 6.52 -6.61
CA HIS A 98 -10.77 7.90 -6.81
C HIS A 98 -10.56 8.35 -8.25
N MET A 99 -9.37 8.08 -8.81
CA MET A 99 -8.99 8.42 -10.19
C MET A 99 -9.61 7.50 -11.26
N GLY A 100 -10.27 6.41 -10.86
CA GLY A 100 -10.84 5.42 -11.78
C GLY A 100 -9.78 4.53 -12.46
N TRP A 101 -8.62 4.37 -11.84
CA TRP A 101 -7.52 3.53 -12.34
C TRP A 101 -7.55 2.12 -11.73
N GLY A 102 -7.00 1.16 -12.46
CA GLY A 102 -6.93 -0.24 -12.09
C GLY A 102 -5.65 -0.60 -11.36
N VAL A 103 -5.79 -1.48 -10.37
CA VAL A 103 -4.69 -2.17 -9.69
C VAL A 103 -4.83 -3.66 -9.96
N LYS A 104 -3.74 -4.33 -10.33
CA LYS A 104 -3.74 -5.76 -10.62
C LYS A 104 -2.96 -6.56 -9.57
N THR A 105 -3.41 -7.78 -9.35
CA THR A 105 -2.72 -8.79 -8.53
C THR A 105 -2.62 -10.13 -9.27
N GLY A 106 -1.65 -10.95 -8.90
CA GLY A 106 -1.44 -12.29 -9.44
C GLY A 106 -0.02 -12.46 -9.97
N LEU A 107 0.12 -12.57 -11.29
CA LEU A 107 1.42 -12.68 -11.96
C LEU A 107 2.20 -11.36 -11.96
N PRO A 108 3.55 -11.41 -11.95
CA PRO A 108 4.40 -12.60 -11.83
C PRO A 108 4.51 -13.11 -10.40
N TYR A 109 5.00 -14.35 -10.21
CA TYR A 109 5.39 -14.85 -8.89
C TYR A 109 6.90 -14.74 -8.68
N ILE A 110 7.33 -14.52 -7.43
CA ILE A 110 8.74 -14.66 -7.03
C ILE A 110 8.92 -15.86 -6.09
N ASP A 111 10.06 -16.55 -6.20
CA ASP A 111 10.45 -17.60 -5.25
C ASP A 111 11.10 -16.97 -4.02
N HIS A 112 10.33 -16.85 -2.94
CA HIS A 112 10.76 -16.21 -1.71
C HIS A 112 11.28 -17.26 -0.71
N ARG A 113 12.58 -17.19 -0.38
CA ARG A 113 13.30 -18.20 0.42
C ARG A 113 13.64 -17.78 1.85
N LYS A 114 13.33 -16.54 2.25
CA LYS A 114 13.69 -16.01 3.57
C LYS A 114 12.51 -16.18 4.54
N ALA A 115 12.64 -17.08 5.52
CA ALA A 115 11.62 -17.23 6.57
C ALA A 115 11.94 -16.39 7.83
N GLY A 116 13.21 -16.21 8.21
CA GLY A 116 13.59 -15.50 9.44
C GLY A 116 13.04 -16.16 10.72
N ASN A 117 13.29 -15.54 11.89
CA ASN A 117 12.72 -15.99 13.16
C ASN A 117 11.31 -15.43 13.33
N GLN A 118 10.28 -16.29 13.29
CA GLN A 118 8.90 -15.85 13.34
C GLN A 118 8.47 -15.24 14.69
N PHE A 119 9.09 -15.67 15.80
CA PHE A 119 8.75 -15.12 17.12
C PHE A 119 9.32 -13.71 17.31
N GLU A 120 10.53 -13.46 16.80
CA GLU A 120 11.10 -12.10 16.75
C GLU A 120 10.29 -11.20 15.82
N ASN A 121 9.93 -11.72 14.64
CA ASN A 121 9.04 -11.00 13.72
C ASN A 121 7.70 -10.65 14.37
N LEU A 122 7.10 -11.55 15.15
CA LEU A 122 5.84 -11.30 15.86
C LEU A 122 5.97 -10.16 16.86
N LYS A 123 7.03 -10.16 17.68
CA LYS A 123 7.29 -9.07 18.64
C LYS A 123 7.39 -7.72 17.95
N ASN A 124 8.07 -7.66 16.81
CA ASN A 124 8.27 -6.43 16.05
C ASN A 124 7.01 -5.98 15.30
N LYS A 125 6.08 -6.90 15.02
CA LYS A 125 4.84 -6.66 14.24
C LYS A 125 3.60 -6.40 15.09
N ILE A 126 3.70 -6.51 16.41
CA ILE A 126 2.52 -6.52 17.29
C ILE A 126 1.70 -5.23 17.21
N ASN A 127 2.37 -4.07 17.15
CA ASN A 127 1.69 -2.77 17.02
C ASN A 127 0.93 -2.68 15.70
N GLY A 128 1.54 -3.10 14.60
CA GLY A 128 0.89 -3.10 13.28
C GLY A 128 -0.31 -4.06 13.19
N ILE A 129 -0.35 -5.13 13.99
CA ILE A 129 -1.57 -5.97 14.12
C ILE A 129 -2.69 -5.16 14.77
N PHE A 130 -2.42 -4.51 15.91
CA PHE A 130 -3.44 -3.73 16.62
C PHE A 130 -3.92 -2.51 15.83
N TRP A 131 -3.01 -1.82 15.13
CA TRP A 131 -3.37 -0.65 14.35
C TRP A 131 -4.26 -0.97 13.15
N GLN A 132 -4.27 -2.21 12.66
CA GLN A 132 -5.16 -2.60 11.57
C GLN A 132 -6.64 -2.51 11.93
N GLU A 133 -6.99 -2.68 13.21
CA GLU A 133 -8.36 -2.53 13.70
C GLU A 133 -8.91 -1.11 13.42
N GLU A 134 -8.04 -0.10 13.38
CA GLU A 134 -8.42 1.28 13.08
C GLU A 134 -8.07 1.68 11.63
N ALA A 135 -6.91 1.23 11.13
CA ALA A 135 -6.42 1.60 9.80
C ALA A 135 -7.26 0.98 8.67
N ILE A 136 -7.66 -0.30 8.78
CA ILE A 136 -8.44 -0.95 7.72
C ILE A 136 -9.81 -0.28 7.57
N PRO A 137 -10.61 -0.07 8.64
CA PRO A 137 -11.87 0.66 8.51
C PRO A 137 -11.68 2.08 7.98
N PHE A 138 -10.62 2.78 8.42
CA PHE A 138 -10.28 4.09 7.87
C PHE A 138 -10.10 4.05 6.35
N PHE A 139 -9.23 3.19 5.81
CA PHE A 139 -8.98 3.12 4.36
C PHE A 139 -10.16 2.57 3.56
N GLN A 140 -11.02 1.74 4.16
CA GLN A 140 -12.25 1.26 3.52
C GLN A 140 -13.33 2.33 3.39
N THR A 141 -13.32 3.33 4.29
CA THR A 141 -14.40 4.33 4.41
C THR A 141 -13.96 5.73 3.97
N VAL A 142 -12.66 6.00 3.89
CA VAL A 142 -12.14 7.30 3.50
C VAL A 142 -12.60 7.67 2.09
N THR A 143 -13.10 8.89 1.94
CA THR A 143 -13.51 9.44 0.65
C THR A 143 -12.76 10.73 0.40
N LEU A 144 -12.11 10.82 -0.76
CA LEU A 144 -11.43 12.04 -1.17
C LEU A 144 -12.43 13.01 -1.83
N PRO A 145 -12.26 14.33 -1.64
CA PRO A 145 -13.05 15.35 -2.33
C PRO A 145 -12.96 15.20 -3.85
N LYS A 146 -14.04 15.48 -4.57
CA LYS A 146 -14.07 15.40 -6.05
C LYS A 146 -13.15 16.43 -6.71
N GLU A 147 -12.83 17.48 -5.97
CA GLU A 147 -11.96 18.57 -6.34
C GLU A 147 -10.48 18.15 -6.34
N CYS A 148 -10.12 17.07 -5.64
CA CYS A 148 -8.80 16.45 -5.77
C CYS A 148 -8.74 15.72 -7.12
N THR A 149 -8.12 16.37 -8.11
CA THR A 149 -8.06 15.89 -9.50
C THR A 149 -6.68 15.40 -9.92
N SER A 150 -5.68 15.61 -9.07
CA SER A 150 -4.32 15.08 -9.22
C SER A 150 -3.97 14.12 -8.09
N VAL A 151 -3.01 13.23 -8.36
CA VAL A 151 -2.48 12.29 -7.35
C VAL A 151 -1.85 13.02 -6.17
N LYS A 152 -1.16 14.14 -6.44
CA LYS A 152 -0.62 15.02 -5.41
C LYS A 152 -1.70 15.55 -4.48
N GLU A 153 -2.76 16.16 -5.03
CA GLU A 153 -3.87 16.68 -4.24
C GLU A 153 -4.53 15.58 -3.40
N CYS A 154 -4.77 14.43 -4.02
CA CYS A 154 -5.33 13.27 -3.34
C CYS A 154 -4.46 12.81 -2.17
N TYR A 155 -3.14 12.74 -2.37
CA TYR A 155 -2.22 12.25 -1.36
C TYR A 155 -2.01 13.23 -0.21
N LEU A 156 -1.94 14.54 -0.51
CA LEU A 156 -1.91 15.59 0.51
C LEU A 156 -3.20 15.64 1.32
N GLU A 157 -4.35 15.46 0.69
CA GLU A 157 -5.63 15.39 1.41
C GLU A 157 -5.71 14.14 2.28
N LEU A 158 -5.28 12.99 1.75
CA LEU A 158 -5.19 11.76 2.53
C LEU A 158 -4.25 11.92 3.74
N ALA A 159 -3.10 12.59 3.59
CA ALA A 159 -2.18 12.86 4.68
C ALA A 159 -2.85 13.67 5.82
N LYS A 160 -3.67 14.68 5.48
CA LYS A 160 -4.45 15.44 6.49
C LYS A 160 -5.42 14.52 7.24
N LEU A 161 -6.14 13.66 6.51
CA LEU A 161 -7.12 12.74 7.10
C LEU A 161 -6.43 11.68 7.98
N VAL A 162 -5.26 11.17 7.56
CA VAL A 162 -4.42 10.28 8.38
C VAL A 162 -4.02 10.98 9.67
N LYS A 163 -3.51 12.21 9.59
CA LYS A 163 -3.11 12.99 10.76
C LYS A 163 -4.26 13.22 11.73
N GLU A 164 -5.45 13.55 11.22
CA GLU A 164 -6.64 13.84 12.03
C GLU A 164 -7.26 12.58 12.66
N LYS A 165 -7.36 11.49 11.90
CA LYS A 165 -8.08 10.27 12.31
C LYS A 165 -7.15 9.27 12.99
N LEU A 166 -6.06 8.89 12.32
CA LEU A 166 -5.12 7.88 12.81
C LEU A 166 -4.07 8.46 13.77
N GLY A 167 -3.83 9.77 13.76
CA GLY A 167 -2.98 10.42 14.77
C GLY A 167 -3.48 10.26 16.21
N LYS A 168 -4.76 9.91 16.40
CA LYS A 168 -5.34 9.56 17.71
C LYS A 168 -5.02 8.14 18.16
N VAL A 169 -4.64 7.27 17.22
CA VAL A 169 -4.29 5.87 17.48
C VAL A 169 -2.85 5.80 18.01
N ASP A 170 -1.93 6.49 17.33
CA ASP A 170 -0.53 6.56 17.74
C ASP A 170 0.16 7.82 17.15
N PRO A 171 1.06 8.49 17.91
CA PRO A 171 1.86 9.62 17.41
C PRO A 171 2.67 9.31 16.14
N TYR A 172 3.00 8.05 15.90
CA TYR A 172 3.61 7.59 14.65
C TYR A 172 2.86 8.09 13.41
N PHE A 173 1.53 8.05 13.41
CA PHE A 173 0.73 8.47 12.25
C PHE A 173 0.77 9.98 12.01
N ILE A 174 1.05 10.77 13.06
CA ILE A 174 1.27 12.21 12.94
C ILE A 174 2.57 12.46 12.17
N ASN A 175 3.65 11.79 12.59
CA ASN A 175 4.95 11.88 11.92
C ASN A 175 4.90 11.30 10.51
N LEU A 176 4.16 10.20 10.32
CA LEU A 176 3.98 9.60 9.01
C LEU A 176 3.26 10.54 8.06
N ALA A 177 2.18 11.20 8.51
CA ALA A 177 1.47 12.19 7.70
C ALA A 177 2.37 13.37 7.30
N ASP A 178 3.20 13.86 8.22
CA ASP A 178 4.18 14.91 7.91
C ASP A 178 5.24 14.41 6.90
N GLY A 179 5.63 13.14 7.02
CA GLY A 179 6.47 12.45 6.04
C GLY A 179 5.82 12.32 4.65
N MET A 180 4.51 12.05 4.59
CA MET A 180 3.76 11.98 3.31
C MET A 180 3.80 13.34 2.58
N VAL A 181 3.62 14.44 3.32
CA VAL A 181 3.72 15.80 2.76
C VAL A 181 5.15 16.08 2.27
N THR A 182 6.15 15.84 3.12
CA THR A 182 7.57 16.04 2.80
C THR A 182 8.00 15.23 1.58
N TRP A 183 7.56 13.98 1.48
CA TRP A 183 7.83 13.12 0.32
C TRP A 183 7.25 13.70 -0.98
N THR A 184 6.03 14.23 -0.90
CA THR A 184 5.36 14.84 -2.05
C THR A 184 6.12 16.06 -2.56
N GLU A 185 6.61 16.90 -1.64
CA GLU A 185 7.45 18.07 -1.97
C GLU A 185 8.77 17.65 -2.61
N ALA A 186 9.47 16.69 -2.00
CA ALA A 186 10.72 16.15 -2.55
C ALA A 186 10.52 15.49 -3.93
N TRP A 187 9.40 14.80 -4.14
CA TRP A 187 9.05 14.23 -5.44
C TRP A 187 8.93 15.31 -6.51
N ASP A 188 8.22 16.40 -6.21
CA ASP A 188 8.05 17.50 -7.16
C ASP A 188 9.38 18.19 -7.48
N GLU A 189 10.23 18.44 -6.48
CA GLU A 189 11.56 19.03 -6.69
C GLU A 189 12.41 18.20 -7.66
N LEU A 190 12.34 16.87 -7.56
CA LEU A 190 13.11 15.95 -8.38
C LEU A 190 12.52 15.70 -9.77
N ASN A 191 11.22 15.91 -9.97
CA ASN A 191 10.52 15.60 -11.22
C ASN A 191 9.96 16.85 -11.94
N THR A 192 10.13 18.05 -11.39
CA THR A 192 9.84 19.30 -12.11
C THR A 192 10.84 19.46 -13.26
N PRO A 193 10.39 19.65 -14.51
CA PRO A 193 11.30 19.89 -15.63
C PRO A 193 12.18 21.09 -15.31
N LYS A 194 13.50 20.88 -15.22
CA LYS A 194 14.43 22.02 -15.22
C LYS A 194 14.27 22.68 -16.58
N GLY A 195 13.76 23.90 -16.59
CA GLY A 195 13.60 24.67 -17.83
C GLY A 195 14.92 24.69 -18.60
N ASN A 196 14.87 24.28 -19.86
CA ASN A 196 15.86 24.66 -20.85
C ASN A 196 15.46 26.03 -21.42
#